data_AF-A0A1W9WBZ6-F1
#
_entry.id   AF-A0A1W9WBZ6-F1
#
_cell.length_a   1.000
_cell.length_b   1.000
_cell.length_c   1.000
_cell.angle_alpha   90.00
_cell.angle_beta   90.00
_cell.angle_gamma   90.00
#
_symmetry.space_group_name_H-M   'P 1'
#
loop_
_entity.id
_entity.type
_entity.pdbx_description
1 polymer ?
#
loop_
_entity_poly.entity_id
_entity_poly.type
_entity_poly.pdbx_seq_one_letter_code
_entity_poly.pdbx_strand_id
1 'polypeptide(L)'
;MPYKLENQEYGIFAASTRDVPGPDKIDYWASVLAGIWGPIQIEPTNPHQFEGRIHSVKSTHLIFNEIRFRGHNIHRTARNIARMKQGFYS
;
A
#
# COMPACT_ATOMS: atom_id res chain seq x y z
N MET A 1 -11.10 -9.00 -3.14
CA MET A 1 -11.74 -7.97 -3.99
C MET A 1 -10.70 -6.90 -4.27
N PRO A 2 -10.28 -6.65 -5.53
CA PRO A 2 -9.38 -5.54 -5.80
C PRO A 2 -10.15 -4.23 -5.67
N TYR A 3 -9.73 -3.36 -4.74
CA TYR A 3 -10.27 -2.01 -4.60
C TYR A 3 -9.94 -1.21 -5.86
N LYS A 4 -10.94 -0.96 -6.72
CA LYS A 4 -10.81 -0.02 -7.84
C LYS A 4 -10.90 1.39 -7.28
N LEU A 5 -9.77 2.10 -7.28
CA LEU A 5 -9.75 3.55 -7.07
C LEU A 5 -10.29 4.19 -8.35
N GLU A 6 -11.60 4.43 -8.40
CA GLU A 6 -12.20 5.21 -9.48
C GLU A 6 -11.69 6.65 -9.43
N ASN A 7 -11.53 7.27 -10.61
CA ASN A 7 -11.05 8.64 -10.80
C ASN A 7 -12.00 9.65 -10.15
N GLN A 8 -11.85 9.87 -8.85
CA GLN A 8 -12.41 11.04 -8.17
C GLN A 8 -11.41 12.20 -8.26
N GLU A 9 -11.90 13.40 -8.61
CA GLU A 9 -11.12 14.65 -8.69
C GLU A 9 -10.49 15.02 -7.34
N TYR A 10 -11.14 14.60 -6.25
CA TYR A 10 -10.69 14.73 -4.87
C TYR A 10 -11.03 13.45 -4.13
N GLY A 11 -10.17 13.02 -3.20
CA GLY A 11 -10.43 11.80 -2.45
C GLY A 11 -9.52 11.65 -1.25
N ILE A 12 -10.09 11.11 -0.17
CA ILE A 12 -9.34 10.66 0.99
C ILE A 12 -9.41 9.13 0.99
N PHE A 13 -8.26 8.49 1.10
CA PHE A 13 -8.15 7.06 1.29
C PHE A 13 -7.40 6.78 2.60
N ALA A 14 -7.91 5.86 3.40
CA ALA A 14 -7.26 5.43 4.62
C ALA A 14 -7.40 3.91 4.78
N ALA A 15 -6.32 3.27 5.22
CA ALA A 15 -6.31 1.85 5.54
C ALA A 15 -5.35 1.57 6.70
N SER A 16 -5.67 0.56 7.51
CA SER A 16 -4.84 0.18 8.66
C SER A 16 -4.99 -1.31 8.97
N THR A 17 -3.90 -1.92 9.42
CA THR A 17 -3.86 -3.31 9.90
C THR A 17 -4.34 -3.46 11.35
N ARG A 18 -4.77 -2.37 12.02
CA ARG A 18 -5.10 -2.37 13.46
C ARG A 18 -6.15 -3.42 13.81
N ASP A 19 -7.23 -3.45 13.04
CA ASP A 19 -8.41 -4.30 13.28
C ASP A 19 -8.40 -5.57 12.41
N VAL A 20 -7.27 -5.84 11.74
CA VAL A 20 -7.08 -7.02 10.90
C VAL A 20 -6.53 -8.17 11.77
N PRO A 21 -7.10 -9.38 11.69
CA PRO A 21 -6.57 -10.55 12.39
C PRO A 21 -5.09 -10.77 12.08
N GLY A 22 -4.29 -11.14 13.09
CA GLY A 22 -2.84 -11.30 12.98
C GLY A 22 -2.35 -12.05 11.74
N PRO A 23 -2.89 -13.25 11.42
CA PRO A 23 -2.50 -14.03 10.24
C PRO A 23 -2.73 -13.30 8.91
N ASP A 24 -3.76 -12.44 8.84
CA ASP A 24 -4.19 -11.80 7.59
C ASP A 24 -3.54 -10.42 7.38
N LYS A 25 -2.85 -9.87 8.40
CA LYS A 25 -2.32 -8.50 8.36
C LYS A 25 -1.37 -8.28 7.19
N ILE A 26 -0.50 -9.24 6.91
CA ILE A 26 0.54 -9.10 5.87
C ILE A 26 -0.12 -9.08 4.48
N ASP A 27 -1.00 -10.04 4.21
CA ASP A 27 -1.67 -10.14 2.92
C ASP A 27 -2.62 -8.97 2.67
N TYR A 28 -3.36 -8.56 3.70
CA TYR A 28 -4.17 -7.34 3.66
C TYR A 28 -3.31 -6.12 3.31
N TRP A 29 -2.19 -5.92 4.02
CA TRP A 29 -1.33 -4.77 3.83
C TRP A 29 -0.67 -4.75 2.45
N ALA A 30 -0.19 -5.91 1.99
CA ALA A 30 0.34 -6.07 0.64
C ALA A 30 -0.70 -5.74 -0.43
N SER A 31 -1.95 -6.19 -0.25
CA SER A 31 -3.05 -5.88 -1.17
C SER A 31 -3.39 -4.40 -1.18
N VAL A 32 -3.42 -3.73 -0.02
CA VAL A 32 -3.70 -2.29 0.10
C VAL A 32 -2.67 -1.50 -0.67
N LEU A 33 -1.38 -1.71 -0.37
CA LEU A 33 -0.31 -0.96 -1.02
C LEU A 33 -0.19 -1.29 -2.50
N ALA A 34 -0.44 -2.55 -2.90
CA ALA A 34 -0.41 -2.93 -4.30
C ALA A 34 -1.54 -2.30 -5.12
N GLY A 35 -2.70 -2.07 -4.52
CA GLY A 35 -3.81 -1.35 -5.15
C GLY A 35 -3.47 0.11 -5.47
N ILE A 36 -2.56 0.73 -4.71
CA ILE A 36 -2.18 2.14 -4.88
C ILE A 36 -0.94 2.26 -5.76
N TRP A 37 0.05 1.40 -5.55
CA TRP A 37 1.40 1.53 -6.13
C TRP A 37 1.79 0.45 -7.11
N GLY A 38 0.86 -0.44 -7.46
CA GLY A 38 1.15 -1.62 -8.26
C GLY A 38 1.99 -2.65 -7.50
N PRO A 39 2.66 -3.59 -8.19
CA PRO A 39 3.37 -4.69 -7.52
C PRO A 39 4.40 -4.20 -6.49
N ILE A 40 4.22 -4.61 -5.23
CA ILE A 40 5.14 -4.36 -4.11
C ILE A 40 5.35 -5.65 -3.32
N GLN A 41 6.51 -5.75 -2.64
CA GLN A 41 6.82 -6.85 -1.73
C GLN A 41 6.81 -6.32 -0.29
N ILE A 42 6.14 -7.07 0.59
CA ILE A 42 6.25 -6.91 2.04
C ILE A 42 7.15 -8.03 2.54
N GLU A 43 8.16 -7.66 3.32
CA GLU A 43 9.08 -8.61 3.96
C GLU A 43 9.01 -8.40 5.48
N PRO A 44 8.35 -9.30 6.23
CA PRO A 44 8.27 -9.20 7.68
C PRO A 44 9.65 -9.29 8.32
N THR A 45 9.98 -8.31 9.15
CA THR A 45 11.18 -8.32 10.00
C THR A 45 10.84 -8.67 11.45
N ASN A 46 9.60 -8.41 11.87
CA ASN A 46 9.05 -8.86 13.14
C ASN A 46 7.53 -9.08 13.03
N PRO A 47 7.07 -10.32 12.78
CA PRO A 47 5.65 -10.64 12.61
C PRO A 47 4.78 -10.30 13.83
N HIS A 48 5.33 -10.39 15.05
CA HIS A 48 4.58 -10.10 16.28
C HIS A 48 4.29 -8.60 16.48
N GLN A 49 5.02 -7.73 15.78
CA GLN A 49 4.87 -6.28 15.86
C GLN A 49 4.43 -5.67 14.52
N PHE A 50 3.88 -6.50 13.63
CA PHE A 50 3.49 -6.08 12.29
C PHE A 50 2.34 -5.07 12.32
N GLU A 51 2.63 -3.87 11.83
CA GLU A 51 1.65 -2.78 11.73
C GLU A 51 1.85 -2.00 10.43
N GLY A 52 0.74 -1.65 9.80
CA GLY A 52 0.69 -0.76 8.65
C GLY A 52 -0.48 0.21 8.77
N ARG A 53 -0.24 1.47 8.42
CA ARG A 53 -1.27 2.49 8.26
C ARG A 53 -0.87 3.41 7.11
N ILE A 54 -1.86 3.73 6.29
CA ILE A 54 -1.74 4.74 5.25
C ILE A 54 -2.90 5.72 5.34
N HIS A 55 -2.58 6.98 5.11
CA HIS A 55 -3.54 8.04 4.86
C HIS A 55 -3.10 8.78 3.60
N SER A 56 -3.97 8.80 2.60
CA SER A 56 -3.72 9.37 1.29
C SER A 56 -4.75 10.44 0.99
N VAL A 57 -4.29 11.61 0.55
CA VAL A 57 -5.13 12.71 0.11
C VAL A 57 -4.79 13.02 -1.33
N LYS A 58 -5.78 12.89 -2.22
CA LYS A 58 -5.68 13.31 -3.62
C LYS A 58 -6.30 14.70 -3.77
N SER A 59 -5.48 15.64 -4.19
CA SER A 59 -5.88 16.94 -4.73
C SER A 59 -5.76 16.88 -6.26
N THR A 60 -6.29 17.89 -6.95
CA THR A 60 -6.51 17.93 -8.41
C THR A 60 -5.36 17.36 -9.25
N HIS A 61 -4.10 17.65 -8.87
CA HIS A 61 -2.90 17.18 -9.56
C HIS A 61 -1.89 16.45 -8.67
N LEU A 62 -2.15 16.32 -7.36
CA LEU A 62 -1.17 15.84 -6.39
C LEU A 62 -1.78 14.78 -5.48
N ILE A 63 -0.97 13.77 -5.15
CA ILE A 63 -1.31 12.74 -4.16
C ILE A 63 -0.31 12.84 -3.02
N PHE A 64 -0.80 13.13 -1.82
CA PHE A 64 -0.03 13.15 -0.58
C PHE A 64 -0.27 11.84 0.16
N ASN A 65 0.80 11.14 0.55
CA ASN A 65 0.71 9.88 1.28
C ASN A 65 1.48 9.98 2.60
N GLU A 66 0.80 9.75 3.71
CA GLU A 66 1.44 9.46 4.99
C GLU A 66 1.40 7.95 5.23
N ILE A 67 2.56 7.34 5.43
CA ILE A 67 2.68 5.90 5.72
C ILE A 67 3.38 5.75 7.06
N ARG A 68 2.78 4.96 7.95
CA ARG A 68 3.41 4.51 9.20
C ARG A 68 3.44 3.00 9.20
N PHE A 69 4.60 2.42 9.45
CA PHE A 69 4.75 0.98 9.44
C PHE A 69 5.78 0.51 10.45
N ARG A 70 5.60 -0.72 10.93
CA ARG A 70 6.51 -1.40 11.87
C ARG A 70 6.59 -2.89 11.55
N GLY A 71 7.76 -3.47 11.82
CA GLY A 71 7.97 -4.91 11.75
C GLY A 71 8.04 -5.48 10.33
N HIS A 72 8.28 -4.63 9.31
CA HIS A 72 8.50 -5.09 7.94
C HIS A 72 9.27 -4.06 7.11
N ASN A 73 9.87 -4.56 6.03
CA ASN A 73 10.40 -3.75 4.94
C ASN A 73 9.40 -3.74 3.78
N ILE A 74 9.43 -2.64 3.02
CA ILE A 74 8.66 -2.48 1.78
C ILE A 74 9.66 -2.28 0.65
N HIS A 75 9.64 -3.15 -0.35
CA HIS A 75 10.55 -3.01 -1.48
C HIS A 75 9.92 -3.50 -2.80
N ARG A 76 10.58 -3.18 -3.91
CA ARG A 76 10.28 -3.75 -5.22
C ARG A 76 11.46 -4.62 -5.66
N THR A 77 11.14 -5.85 -6.05
CA THR A 77 12.10 -6.72 -6.74
C THR A 77 12.16 -6.36 -8.22
N ALA A 78 13.18 -6.84 -8.94
CA ALA A 78 13.26 -6.69 -10.40
C ALA A 78 11.99 -7.21 -11.11
N ARG A 79 11.41 -8.31 -10.61
CA ARG A 79 10.15 -8.87 -11.12
C ARG A 79 8.96 -7.93 -10.91
N ASN A 80 8.90 -7.25 -9.77
CA ASN A 80 7.84 -6.28 -9.48
C ASN A 80 7.90 -5.11 -10.46
N ILE A 81 9.12 -4.59 -10.68
CA ILE A 81 9.38 -3.48 -11.62
C ILE A 81 8.98 -3.87 -13.04
N ALA A 82 9.37 -5.05 -13.51
CA ALA A 82 9.02 -5.54 -14.85
C ALA A 82 7.50 -5.69 -15.09
N ARG A 83 6.71 -5.79 -14.02
CA ARG A 83 5.24 -5.90 -14.07
C ARG A 83 4.51 -4.57 -13.87
N MET A 84 5.24 -3.47 -13.62
CA MET A 84 4.62 -2.15 -13.53
C MET A 84 4.11 -1.72 -14.89
N LYS A 85 2.80 -1.47 -15.00
CA LYS A 85 2.15 -1.02 -16.24
C LYS A 85 2.20 0.50 -16.43
N GLN A 86 2.58 1.25 -15.39
CA GLN A 86 2.70 2.71 -15.41
C GLN A 86 3.97 3.12 -14.65
N GLY A 87 4.72 4.06 -15.21
CA GLY A 87 5.77 4.75 -14.48
C GLY A 87 5.12 5.63 -13.43
N PHE A 88 5.61 5.59 -12.19
CA PHE A 88 5.06 6.38 -11.09
C PHE A 88 5.25 7.91 -11.28
N TYR A 89 6.01 8.31 -12.29
CA TYR A 89 6.34 9.70 -12.65
C TYR A 89 6.12 10.02 -14.16
N SER A 90 5.39 9.19 -14.90
CA SER A 90 5.09 9.48 -16.32
C SER A 90 3.83 10.30 -16.50
#